data_AF-A0AAW8Q1C4-F1
#
_entry.id   AF-A0AAW8Q1C4-F1
#
_cell.length_a   1.000
_cell.length_b   1.000
_cell.length_c   1.000
_cell.angle_alpha   90.00
_cell.angle_beta   90.00
_cell.angle_gamma   90.00
#
_symmetry.space_group_name_H-M   'P 1'
#
loop_
_entity.id
_entity.type
_entity.pdbx_description
1 polymer ?
#
loop_
_entity_poly.entity_id
_entity_poly.type
_entity_poly.pdbx_seq_one_letter_code
_entity_poly.pdbx_strand_id
1 'polypeptide(L)'
;MGLYTKAVVESLNQDDGEWQIKDIGKIFTVPKSYQPHNGEFTEFPFSYQNYAISAFIADLRNRYGLTPLMEYRPLPDNHVLLSSQDPFGKSDHFYDYPSEFLDESSKRWTLVSELLSFDYDTTFRDLSNNDQITTYRDILGEQYFLDLKVLEGLGDPDKTRVIWAFY
;
A
#
# COMPACT_ATOMS: atom_id res chain seq x y z
N MET A 1 7.29 -9.53 15.59
CA MET A 1 7.63 -8.51 14.56
C MET A 1 6.37 -8.19 13.76
N GLY A 2 5.96 -6.93 13.77
CA GLY A 2 4.83 -6.41 12.98
C GLY A 2 5.16 -6.39 11.49
N LEU A 3 4.19 -6.60 10.61
CA LEU A 3 4.34 -6.31 9.19
C LEU A 3 3.83 -4.88 8.94
N TYR A 4 4.73 -3.97 8.63
CA TYR A 4 4.45 -2.61 8.25
C TYR A 4 4.20 -2.51 6.75
N THR A 5 3.28 -1.62 6.39
CA THR A 5 3.08 -1.21 5.00
C THR A 5 3.68 0.16 4.84
N LYS A 6 4.51 0.33 3.80
CA LYS A 6 4.88 1.64 3.27
C LYS A 6 4.49 1.66 1.82
N ALA A 7 3.90 2.76 1.38
CA ALA A 7 3.52 2.92 0.00
C ALA A 7 3.91 4.30 -0.52
N VAL A 8 4.14 4.39 -1.82
CA VAL A 8 4.41 5.65 -2.53
C VAL A 8 3.48 5.79 -3.73
N VAL A 9 3.24 7.01 -4.15
CA VAL A 9 2.39 7.33 -5.29
C VAL A 9 3.26 7.71 -6.47
N GLU A 10 3.03 7.08 -7.61
CA GLU A 10 3.61 7.45 -8.90
C GLU A 10 2.52 7.89 -9.86
N SER A 11 2.82 8.86 -10.71
CA SER A 11 1.95 9.29 -11.81
C SER A 11 2.67 9.19 -13.14
N LEU A 12 1.94 8.82 -14.18
CA LEU A 12 2.44 8.79 -15.55
C LEU A 12 2.58 10.23 -16.06
N ASN A 13 3.80 10.65 -16.36
CA ASN A 13 4.06 11.90 -17.05
C ASN A 13 3.65 11.76 -18.52
N GLN A 14 2.81 12.67 -19.00
CA GLN A 14 2.27 12.62 -20.37
C GLN A 14 3.28 13.07 -21.43
N ASP A 15 4.30 13.82 -21.04
CA ASP A 15 5.27 14.40 -21.97
C ASP A 15 6.33 13.38 -22.42
N ASP A 16 6.78 12.51 -21.51
CA ASP A 16 7.81 11.50 -21.76
C ASP A 16 7.28 10.05 -21.67
N GLY A 17 6.08 9.83 -21.13
CA GLY A 17 5.51 8.49 -20.92
C GLY A 17 6.13 7.74 -19.74
N GLU A 18 6.88 8.42 -18.87
CA GLU A 18 7.58 7.82 -17.74
C GLU A 18 6.77 7.95 -16.44
N TRP A 19 6.88 6.96 -15.56
CA TRP A 19 6.28 7.02 -14.23
C TRP A 19 7.21 7.72 -13.26
N GLN A 20 6.68 8.69 -12.53
CA GLN A 20 7.48 9.49 -11.59
C GLN A 20 6.80 9.51 -10.23
N ILE A 21 7.60 9.43 -9.15
CA ILE A 21 7.11 9.63 -7.79
C ILE A 21 6.53 11.03 -7.70
N LYS A 22 5.31 11.11 -7.21
CA LYS A 22 4.61 12.39 -7.08
C LYS A 22 4.99 13.06 -5.77
N ASP A 23 5.55 14.26 -5.84
CA ASP A 23 5.68 15.14 -4.67
C ASP A 23 4.29 15.70 -4.32
N ILE A 24 3.69 15.14 -3.28
CA ILE A 24 2.31 15.40 -2.85
C ILE A 24 2.23 16.13 -1.50
N GLY A 25 3.38 16.36 -0.85
CA GLY A 25 3.42 16.85 0.52
C GLY A 25 2.75 15.91 1.53
N LYS A 26 2.63 16.38 2.79
CA LYS A 26 2.02 15.61 3.88
C LYS A 26 0.51 15.78 3.91
N ILE A 27 -0.19 14.96 3.12
CA ILE A 27 -1.65 15.07 2.93
C ILE A 27 -2.43 13.85 3.44
N PHE A 28 -1.78 12.72 3.72
CA PHE A 28 -2.44 11.56 4.30
C PHE A 28 -2.47 11.66 5.81
N THR A 29 -3.58 11.24 6.42
CA THR A 29 -3.72 11.25 7.88
C THR A 29 -3.06 10.02 8.48
N VAL A 30 -2.38 10.20 9.61
CA VAL A 30 -1.86 9.08 10.39
C VAL A 30 -2.95 8.64 11.38
N PRO A 31 -3.27 7.33 11.49
CA PRO A 31 -4.25 6.86 12.48
C PRO A 31 -3.85 7.28 13.90
N LYS A 32 -4.84 7.67 14.71
CA LYS A 32 -4.63 8.29 16.04
C LYS A 32 -3.68 7.51 16.96
N SER A 33 -3.71 6.18 16.91
CA SER A 33 -2.82 5.31 17.69
C SER A 33 -1.34 5.43 17.31
N TYR A 34 -1.03 5.94 16.12
CA TYR A 34 0.33 6.11 15.59
C TYR A 34 0.81 7.57 15.60
N GLN A 35 -0.11 8.53 15.82
CA GLN A 35 0.21 9.97 15.82
C GLN A 35 1.28 10.40 16.84
N PRO A 36 1.36 9.85 18.07
CA PRO A 36 2.37 10.27 19.05
C PRO A 36 3.82 10.10 18.58
N HIS A 37 4.06 9.26 17.57
CA HIS A 37 5.39 8.96 17.04
C HIS A 37 5.64 9.55 15.65
N ASN A 38 4.58 9.79 14.87
CA ASN A 38 4.68 10.09 13.43
C ASN A 38 4.10 11.46 13.03
N GLY A 39 3.47 12.19 13.96
CA GLY A 39 2.70 13.40 13.67
C GLY A 39 1.31 13.08 13.13
N GLU A 40 0.57 14.13 12.74
CA GLU A 40 -0.82 14.02 12.26
C GLU A 40 -0.91 13.64 10.77
N PHE A 41 0.08 14.07 9.97
CA PHE A 41 0.09 13.88 8.53
C PHE A 41 1.40 13.28 8.01
N THR A 42 1.28 12.54 6.91
CA THR A 42 2.39 11.88 6.20
C THR A 42 2.24 12.05 4.69
N GLU A 43 3.35 11.94 3.97
CA GLU A 43 3.40 11.92 2.50
C GLU A 43 3.15 10.51 1.93
N PHE A 44 3.13 9.49 2.78
CA PHE A 44 2.98 8.09 2.39
C PHE A 44 1.56 7.56 2.68
N PRO A 45 0.78 7.13 1.68
CA PRO A 45 -0.50 6.48 1.94
C PRO A 45 -0.28 5.17 2.70
N PHE A 46 -1.29 4.74 3.47
CA PHE A 46 -1.30 3.46 4.18
C PHE A 46 -0.12 3.25 5.13
N SER A 47 0.47 4.34 5.65
CA SER A 47 1.68 4.33 6.48
C SER A 47 1.40 3.97 7.94
N TYR A 48 0.89 2.75 8.17
CA TYR A 48 0.62 2.17 9.49
C TYR A 48 0.64 0.64 9.42
N GLN A 49 0.70 -0.02 10.59
CA GLN A 49 0.68 -1.48 10.62
C GLN A 49 -0.75 -1.99 10.40
N ASN A 50 -0.99 -2.71 9.30
CA ASN A 50 -2.27 -3.36 9.01
C ASN A 50 -2.09 -4.65 8.20
N TYR A 51 -2.33 -5.80 8.84
CA TYR A 51 -2.21 -7.11 8.18
C TYR A 51 -3.31 -7.39 7.17
N ALA A 52 -4.47 -6.75 7.29
CA ALA A 52 -5.54 -6.89 6.33
C ALA A 52 -5.14 -6.29 4.98
N ILE A 53 -4.46 -5.15 4.98
CA ILE A 53 -3.94 -4.52 3.75
C ILE A 53 -2.90 -5.43 3.07
N SER A 54 -1.97 -6.00 3.83
CA SER A 54 -0.96 -6.90 3.26
C SER A 54 -1.55 -8.19 2.70
N ALA A 55 -2.58 -8.74 3.36
CA ALA A 55 -3.30 -9.89 2.86
C ALA A 55 -4.07 -9.52 1.58
N PHE A 56 -4.75 -8.38 1.59
CA PHE A 56 -5.57 -7.91 0.48
C PHE A 56 -4.73 -7.60 -0.76
N ILE A 57 -3.60 -6.91 -0.62
CA ILE A 57 -2.80 -6.49 -1.78
C ILE A 57 -1.86 -7.59 -2.29
N ALA A 58 -1.31 -8.41 -1.39
CA ALA A 58 -0.17 -9.25 -1.71
C ALA A 58 -0.29 -10.70 -1.22
N ASP A 59 -1.44 -11.08 -0.67
CA ASP A 59 -1.69 -12.38 -0.02
C ASP A 59 -0.69 -12.70 1.12
N LEU A 60 -0.11 -11.66 1.72
CA LEU A 60 0.88 -11.82 2.78
C LEU A 60 0.21 -11.96 4.14
N ARG A 61 0.57 -13.02 4.86
CA ARG A 61 0.03 -13.36 6.19
C ARG A 61 -1.51 -13.35 6.19
N ASN A 62 -2.13 -13.83 5.11
CA ASN A 62 -3.57 -13.88 4.93
C ASN A 62 -4.25 -14.90 5.85
N ARG A 63 -4.31 -14.57 7.13
CA ARG A 63 -5.04 -15.32 8.16
C ARG A 63 -6.55 -15.09 8.08
N TYR A 64 -6.97 -14.09 7.33
CA TYR A 64 -8.37 -13.73 7.12
C TYR A 64 -9.06 -14.69 6.14
N GLY A 65 -8.30 -15.34 5.25
CA GLY A 65 -8.85 -16.17 4.17
C GLY A 65 -9.58 -15.34 3.11
N LEU A 66 -9.26 -14.05 3.01
CA LEU A 66 -9.81 -13.18 1.96
C LEU A 66 -9.18 -13.53 0.61
N THR A 67 -9.87 -13.23 -0.48
CA THR A 67 -9.25 -13.27 -1.82
C THR A 67 -8.49 -11.95 -2.02
N PRO A 68 -7.19 -11.98 -2.39
CA PRO A 68 -6.44 -10.76 -2.65
C PRO A 68 -7.02 -10.01 -3.86
N LEU A 69 -6.80 -8.69 -3.92
CA LEU A 69 -7.19 -7.81 -5.02
C LEU A 69 -6.65 -8.32 -6.37
N MET A 70 -5.45 -8.90 -6.35
CA MET A 70 -4.70 -9.26 -7.53
C MET A 70 -3.82 -10.48 -7.27
N GLU A 71 -3.59 -11.26 -8.32
CA GLU A 71 -2.54 -12.28 -8.32
C GLU A 71 -1.15 -11.62 -8.28
N TYR A 72 -0.12 -12.41 -8.01
CA TYR A 72 1.26 -11.93 -8.03
C TYR A 72 1.59 -11.29 -9.38
N ARG A 73 1.94 -10.01 -9.37
CA ARG A 73 2.60 -9.35 -10.50
C ARG A 73 3.85 -8.61 -10.02
N PRO A 74 4.97 -8.70 -10.76
CA PRO A 74 6.17 -7.97 -10.43
C PRO A 74 5.96 -6.47 -10.61
N LEU A 75 6.93 -5.69 -10.13
CA LEU A 75 7.01 -4.26 -10.47
C LEU A 75 7.08 -4.12 -12.00
N PRO A 76 6.48 -3.07 -12.56
CA PRO A 76 6.45 -2.87 -14.01
C PRO A 76 7.86 -2.54 -14.53
N ASP A 77 8.20 -2.99 -15.74
CA ASP A 77 9.55 -2.88 -16.32
C ASP A 77 10.08 -1.44 -16.39
N ASN A 78 9.18 -0.46 -16.44
CA ASN A 78 9.48 0.98 -16.45
C ASN A 78 9.52 1.61 -15.05
N HIS A 79 9.49 0.81 -13.99
CA HIS A 79 9.76 1.30 -12.64
C HIS A 79 11.28 1.42 -12.47
N VAL A 80 11.78 2.66 -12.52
CA VAL A 80 13.15 2.94 -12.12
C VAL A 80 13.19 2.83 -10.60
N LEU A 81 13.67 1.69 -10.09
CA LEU A 81 14.11 1.57 -8.70
C LEU A 81 15.19 2.64 -8.51
N LEU A 82 14.79 3.80 -7.97
CA LEU A 82 15.67 4.92 -7.68
C LEU A 82 16.67 4.47 -6.61
N SER A 83 17.73 3.79 -7.03
CA SER A 83 18.81 3.29 -6.16
C SER A 83 19.56 4.43 -5.44
N SER A 84 19.32 5.68 -5.83
CA SER A 84 19.84 6.90 -5.21
C SER A 84 18.80 7.75 -4.46
N GLN A 85 17.50 7.46 -4.61
CA GLN A 85 16.38 8.18 -3.96
C GLN A 85 15.31 7.22 -3.46
N ASP A 86 15.70 6.04 -2.95
CA ASP A 86 14.74 5.04 -2.48
C ASP A 86 13.81 5.72 -1.44
N PRO A 87 12.54 5.99 -1.79
CA PRO A 87 11.62 6.68 -0.88
C PRO A 87 11.25 5.78 0.31
N PHE A 88 11.49 4.46 0.18
CA PHE A 88 11.38 3.50 1.26
C PHE A 88 12.57 3.62 2.23
N GLY A 89 13.67 4.20 1.77
CA GLY A 89 14.91 4.45 2.50
C GLY A 89 15.73 3.17 2.69
N LYS A 90 17.05 3.33 2.86
CA LYS A 90 17.82 2.40 3.70
C LYS A 90 17.30 2.60 5.12
N SER A 91 16.22 1.92 5.49
CA SER A 91 15.66 2.15 6.82
C SER A 91 16.67 1.70 7.90
N ASP A 92 16.94 2.57 8.87
CA ASP A 92 17.86 2.35 9.99
C ASP A 92 17.45 1.17 10.91
N HIS A 93 16.35 0.47 10.59
CA HIS A 93 15.92 -0.76 11.26
C HIS A 93 16.42 -2.04 10.56
N PHE A 94 17.17 -1.91 9.46
CA PHE A 94 17.62 -3.02 8.62
C PHE A 94 19.15 -3.10 8.50
N TYR A 95 19.92 -2.56 9.47
CA TYR A 95 21.36 -2.85 9.54
C TYR A 95 21.67 -4.34 9.60
N ASP A 96 20.70 -5.17 10.02
CA ASP A 96 20.87 -6.62 10.17
C ASP A 96 20.35 -7.46 8.98
N TYR A 97 19.72 -6.85 7.96
CA TYR A 97 19.19 -7.59 6.81
C TYR A 97 19.78 -7.05 5.49
N PRO A 98 20.45 -7.90 4.71
CA PRO A 98 21.00 -7.49 3.42
C PRO A 98 19.90 -6.91 2.52
N SER A 99 20.18 -5.83 1.78
CA SER A 99 19.22 -5.18 0.86
C SER A 99 18.66 -6.11 -0.22
N GLU A 100 19.35 -7.22 -0.46
CA GLU A 100 18.98 -8.36 -1.31
C GLU A 100 17.87 -9.24 -0.70
N PHE A 101 17.53 -9.10 0.59
CA PHE A 101 16.35 -9.72 1.21
C PHE A 101 15.13 -8.78 1.30
N LEU A 102 15.28 -7.50 0.94
CA LEU A 102 14.16 -6.63 0.55
C LEU A 102 13.78 -6.97 -0.90
N ASP A 103 13.53 -8.27 -1.14
CA ASP A 103 13.31 -8.84 -2.45
C ASP A 103 12.18 -8.10 -3.16
N GLU A 104 12.26 -8.04 -4.49
CA GLU A 104 11.15 -7.68 -5.39
C GLU A 104 9.85 -8.45 -5.04
N SER A 105 9.97 -9.62 -4.39
CA SER A 105 8.88 -10.43 -3.86
C SER A 105 8.02 -9.76 -2.77
N SER A 106 8.53 -8.71 -2.11
CA SER A 106 7.81 -7.92 -1.09
C SER A 106 7.17 -6.66 -1.62
N LYS A 107 7.41 -6.31 -2.90
CA LYS A 107 6.89 -5.11 -3.54
C LYS A 107 5.74 -5.45 -4.48
N ARG A 108 4.68 -4.68 -4.43
CA ARG A 108 3.53 -4.79 -5.34
C ARG A 108 3.21 -3.42 -5.91
N TRP A 109 2.40 -3.38 -6.95
CA TRP A 109 1.85 -2.12 -7.44
C TRP A 109 0.39 -2.29 -7.79
N THR A 110 -0.40 -1.23 -7.63
CA THR A 110 -1.82 -1.13 -8.03
C THR A 110 -2.06 0.20 -8.73
N LEU A 111 -2.87 0.23 -9.78
CA LEU A 111 -3.50 1.48 -10.21
C LEU A 111 -4.48 1.96 -9.14
N VAL A 112 -4.66 3.27 -9.06
CA VAL A 112 -5.70 3.83 -8.20
C VAL A 112 -7.08 3.41 -8.72
N SER A 113 -7.27 3.28 -10.04
CA SER A 113 -8.52 2.75 -10.60
C SER A 113 -8.85 1.33 -10.16
N GLU A 114 -7.85 0.44 -10.05
CA GLU A 114 -8.05 -0.92 -9.53
C GLU A 114 -8.57 -0.89 -8.09
N LEU A 115 -7.98 -0.06 -7.23
CA LEU A 115 -8.43 0.12 -5.85
C LEU A 115 -9.86 0.68 -5.81
N LEU A 116 -10.16 1.72 -6.59
CA LEU A 116 -11.49 2.37 -6.59
C LEU A 116 -12.59 1.47 -7.16
N SER A 117 -12.26 0.57 -8.09
CA SER A 117 -13.23 -0.31 -8.75
C SER A 117 -13.62 -1.56 -7.95
N PHE A 118 -12.87 -1.87 -6.88
CA PHE A 118 -13.11 -3.07 -6.09
C PHE A 118 -14.41 -2.97 -5.27
N ASP A 119 -15.20 -4.04 -5.26
CA ASP A 119 -16.43 -4.13 -4.46
C ASP A 119 -16.09 -4.48 -2.99
N TYR A 120 -15.82 -3.45 -2.19
CA TYR A 120 -15.47 -3.60 -0.78
C TYR A 120 -16.61 -4.11 0.11
N ASP A 121 -17.85 -4.12 -0.38
CA ASP A 121 -19.01 -4.66 0.35
C ASP A 121 -19.17 -6.18 0.13
N THR A 122 -18.31 -6.78 -0.69
CA THR A 122 -18.20 -8.23 -0.84
C THR A 122 -17.97 -8.89 0.51
N THR A 123 -18.78 -9.91 0.82
CA THR A 123 -18.67 -10.65 2.07
C THR A 123 -17.77 -11.87 1.95
N PHE A 124 -17.05 -12.21 3.02
CA PHE A 124 -16.30 -13.45 3.13
C PHE A 124 -16.30 -13.98 4.58
N ARG A 125 -15.81 -15.20 4.78
CA ARG A 125 -15.64 -15.79 6.12
C ARG A 125 -14.25 -15.42 6.65
N ASP A 126 -14.20 -14.66 7.73
CA ASP A 126 -12.95 -14.31 8.38
C ASP A 126 -12.43 -15.50 9.21
N LEU A 127 -11.44 -16.20 8.65
CA LEU A 127 -10.82 -17.35 9.29
C LEU A 127 -10.05 -16.96 10.57
N SER A 128 -9.71 -15.68 10.74
CA SER A 128 -9.03 -15.19 11.95
C SER A 128 -9.98 -14.94 13.12
N ASN A 129 -11.28 -14.86 12.85
CA ASN A 129 -12.33 -14.55 13.81
C ASN A 129 -13.44 -15.61 13.79
N ASN A 130 -13.07 -16.88 13.95
CA ASN A 130 -14.00 -18.02 14.07
C ASN A 130 -15.03 -18.11 12.91
N ASP A 131 -14.58 -17.88 11.68
CA ASP A 131 -15.40 -17.95 10.45
C ASP A 131 -16.61 -17.00 10.43
N GLN A 132 -16.56 -15.90 11.19
CA GLN A 132 -17.60 -14.88 11.12
C GLN A 132 -17.67 -14.23 9.74
N ILE A 133 -18.89 -13.94 9.28
CA ILE A 133 -19.12 -13.22 8.03
C ILE A 133 -18.78 -11.75 8.26
N THR A 134 -17.94 -11.21 7.39
CA THR A 134 -17.51 -9.81 7.38
C THR A 134 -17.38 -9.31 5.95
N THR A 135 -17.09 -8.01 5.77
CA THR A 135 -16.80 -7.40 4.47
C THR A 135 -15.34 -7.00 4.36
N TYR A 136 -14.85 -6.78 3.12
CA TYR A 136 -13.54 -6.16 2.92
C TYR A 136 -13.48 -4.76 3.53
N ARG A 137 -14.58 -4.00 3.45
CA ARG A 137 -14.70 -2.67 4.05
C ARG A 137 -14.44 -2.70 5.55
N ASP A 138 -15.07 -3.63 6.26
CA ASP A 138 -14.92 -3.76 7.71
C ASP A 138 -13.51 -4.21 8.09
N ILE A 139 -12.92 -5.15 7.34
CA ILE A 139 -11.61 -5.72 7.63
C ILE A 139 -10.45 -4.75 7.33
N LEU A 140 -10.54 -3.98 6.25
CA LEU A 140 -9.53 -2.97 5.90
C LEU A 140 -9.61 -1.75 6.83
N GLY A 141 -10.82 -1.42 7.31
CA GLY A 141 -11.07 -0.37 8.28
C GLY A 141 -11.11 1.05 7.70
N GLU A 142 -11.62 1.99 8.47
CA GLU A 142 -11.90 3.37 8.03
C GLU A 142 -10.67 4.10 7.49
N GLN A 143 -9.50 3.94 8.13
CA GLN A 143 -8.28 4.64 7.73
C GLN A 143 -7.87 4.31 6.29
N TYR A 144 -8.09 3.07 5.83
CA TYR A 144 -7.83 2.68 4.45
C TYR A 144 -8.63 3.54 3.45
N PHE A 145 -9.91 3.78 3.76
CA PHE A 145 -10.79 4.56 2.88
C PHE A 145 -10.51 6.06 2.93
N LEU A 146 -9.98 6.57 4.05
CA LEU A 146 -9.49 7.95 4.13
C LEU A 146 -8.31 8.15 3.16
N ASP A 147 -7.36 7.23 3.17
CA ASP A 147 -6.21 7.28 2.26
C ASP A 147 -6.66 7.11 0.80
N LEU A 148 -7.57 6.17 0.52
CA LEU A 148 -8.11 5.93 -0.82
C LEU A 148 -8.82 7.16 -1.40
N LYS A 149 -9.57 7.90 -0.57
CA LYS A 149 -10.23 9.14 -0.96
C LYS A 149 -9.23 10.25 -1.31
N VAL A 150 -8.09 10.32 -0.60
CA VAL A 150 -7.01 11.25 -0.97
C VAL A 150 -6.41 10.85 -2.31
N LEU A 151 -6.14 9.55 -2.53
CA LEU A 151 -5.61 9.03 -3.79
C LEU A 151 -6.51 9.35 -5.00
N GLU A 152 -7.83 9.21 -4.84
CA GLU A 152 -8.82 9.58 -5.87
C GLU A 152 -8.67 11.04 -6.33
N GLY A 153 -8.32 11.94 -5.41
CA GLY A 153 -8.13 13.37 -5.69
C GLY A 153 -6.77 13.75 -6.28
N LEU A 154 -5.83 12.81 -6.43
CA LEU A 154 -4.47 13.12 -6.87
C LEU A 154 -4.30 13.17 -8.39
N GLY A 155 -5.27 12.76 -9.20
CA GLY A 155 -5.13 12.83 -10.65
C GLY A 155 -6.04 11.85 -11.36
N ASP A 156 -5.63 11.46 -12.57
CA ASP A 156 -6.29 10.42 -13.34
C ASP A 156 -6.00 9.05 -12.70
N PRO A 157 -7.01 8.31 -12.19
CA PRO A 157 -6.82 7.03 -11.51
C PRO A 157 -6.17 5.93 -12.36
N ASP A 158 -6.31 6.00 -13.69
CA ASP A 158 -5.68 5.07 -14.63
C ASP A 158 -4.22 5.42 -14.94
N LYS A 159 -3.80 6.63 -14.56
CA LYS A 159 -2.43 7.15 -14.71
C LYS A 159 -1.75 7.43 -13.38
N THR A 160 -2.33 6.93 -12.30
CA THR A 160 -1.80 7.04 -10.95
C THR A 160 -1.70 5.63 -10.37
N ARG A 161 -0.54 5.28 -9.84
CA ARG A 161 -0.30 3.98 -9.23
C ARG A 161 0.29 4.12 -7.84
N VAL A 162 0.01 3.13 -7.01
CA VAL A 162 0.58 2.98 -5.67
C VAL A 162 1.60 1.86 -5.74
N ILE A 163 2.83 2.13 -5.33
CA ILE A 163 3.86 1.11 -5.12
C ILE A 163 3.85 0.74 -3.64
N TRP A 164 3.63 -0.52 -3.34
CA TRP A 164 3.53 -1.09 -2.01
C TRP A 164 4.82 -1.79 -1.64
N ALA A 165 5.26 -1.61 -0.40
CA ALA A 165 6.35 -2.37 0.22
C ALA A 165 5.89 -2.90 1.58
N PHE A 166 6.08 -4.20 1.79
CA PHE A 166 5.71 -4.90 3.03
C PHE A 166 6.95 -5.40 3.76
N TYR A 167 7.10 -5.08 5.05
CA TYR A 167 8.29 -5.41 5.84
C TYR A 167 8.01 -5.71 7.31
#